data_AF-A0A3S4MMM3-F1
#
_entry.id   AF-A0A3S4MMM3-F1
#
_cell.length_a   1.000
_cell.length_b   1.000
_cell.length_c   1.000
_cell.angle_alpha   90.00
_cell.angle_beta   90.00
_cell.angle_gamma   90.00
#
_symmetry.space_group_name_H-M   'P 1'
#
loop_
_entity.id
_entity.type
_entity.pdbx_description
1 polymer ?
#
loop_
_entity_poly.entity_id
_entity_poly.type
_entity_poly.pdbx_seq_one_letter_code
_entity_poly.pdbx_strand_id
1 'polypeptide(L)'
;MKVIVYQISQIDKQFLALANHKRHKITIINVPLDETTVYFAHSKDVVIITGDGCSVSCSILEKLVSSGVRYIITWLKDSFTGDLPEIKHDRLQWTHIRNTDPSDAYEVISVINRWQKDDDDHN
;
A
#
# COMPACT_ATOMS: atom_id res chain seq x y z
N MET A 1 -2.54 -5.26 -11.25
CA MET A 1 -3.19 -4.63 -10.08
C MET A 1 -3.21 -3.11 -10.22
N LYS A 2 -4.23 -2.47 -9.63
CA LYS A 2 -4.32 -1.02 -9.46
C LYS A 2 -3.81 -0.66 -8.06
N VAL A 3 -2.74 0.13 -8.03
CA VAL A 3 -2.02 0.46 -6.81
C VAL A 3 -2.13 1.96 -6.55
N ILE A 4 -2.35 2.35 -5.30
CA ILE A 4 -2.28 3.75 -4.87
C ILE A 4 -1.22 3.92 -3.79
N VAL A 5 -0.45 5.01 -3.87
CA VAL A 5 0.64 5.30 -2.95
C VAL A 5 0.42 6.66 -2.33
N TYR A 6 0.46 6.74 -1.01
CA TYR A 6 0.28 7.98 -0.25
C TYR A 6 1.61 8.48 0.31
N GLN A 7 1.88 9.77 0.14
CA GLN A 7 3.00 10.51 0.75
C GLN A 7 4.39 9.91 0.47
N ILE A 8 4.68 9.61 -0.80
CA ILE A 8 5.98 9.06 -1.21
C ILE A 8 7.02 10.15 -1.50
N SER A 9 8.28 9.88 -1.14
CA SER A 9 9.40 10.76 -1.48
C SER A 9 9.72 10.72 -2.98
N GLN A 10 10.38 11.75 -3.51
CA GLN A 10 10.75 11.79 -4.94
C GLN A 10 11.76 10.70 -5.31
N ILE A 11 12.62 10.30 -4.38
CA ILE A 11 13.62 9.25 -4.59
C ILE A 11 12.89 7.90 -4.68
N ASP A 12 12.11 7.55 -3.66
CA ASP A 12 11.37 6.29 -3.60
C ASP A 12 10.40 6.14 -4.78
N LYS A 13 9.77 7.23 -5.22
CA LYS A 13 8.94 7.26 -6.42
C LYS A 13 9.69 6.79 -7.67
N GLN A 14 10.94 7.22 -7.86
CA GLN A 14 11.74 6.81 -9.00
C GLN A 14 12.07 5.32 -8.94
N PHE A 15 12.49 4.83 -7.77
CA PHE A 15 12.77 3.41 -7.57
C PHE A 15 11.52 2.54 -7.73
N LEU A 16 10.38 2.97 -7.22
CA LEU A 16 9.11 2.28 -7.40
C LEU A 16 8.68 2.24 -8.87
N ALA A 17 8.86 3.33 -9.61
CA ALA A 17 8.57 3.38 -11.04
C ALA A 17 9.50 2.44 -11.83
N LEU A 18 10.79 2.38 -11.46
CA LEU A 18 11.77 1.46 -12.04
C LEU A 18 11.38 0.01 -11.76
N ALA A 19 11.19 -0.35 -10.49
CA ALA A 19 10.84 -1.70 -10.06
C ALA A 19 9.52 -2.20 -10.66
N ASN A 20 8.52 -1.32 -10.85
CA ASN A 20 7.24 -1.68 -11.44
C ASN A 20 7.34 -2.09 -12.91
N HIS A 21 8.28 -1.54 -13.68
CA HIS A 21 8.41 -1.76 -15.13
C HIS A 21 7.07 -1.62 -15.90
N LYS A 22 6.20 -0.69 -15.47
CA LYS A 22 4.83 -0.48 -16.01
C LYS A 22 3.90 -1.69 -15.94
N ARG A 23 4.18 -2.68 -15.08
CA ARG A 23 3.35 -3.89 -14.91
C ARG A 23 2.04 -3.61 -14.18
N HIS A 24 2.09 -2.76 -13.15
CA HIS A 24 0.92 -2.36 -12.38
C HIS A 24 0.58 -0.88 -12.62
N LYS A 25 -0.70 -0.54 -12.46
CA LYS A 25 -1.18 0.84 -12.58
C LYS A 25 -1.01 1.55 -11.24
N ILE A 26 0.12 2.23 -11.06
CA ILE A 26 0.47 2.95 -9.83
C ILE A 26 -0.04 4.40 -9.92
N THR A 27 -0.85 4.80 -8.96
CA THR A 27 -1.31 6.18 -8.76
C THR A 27 -0.61 6.75 -7.53
N ILE A 28 0.03 7.90 -7.67
CA ILE A 28 0.77 8.52 -6.57
C ILE A 28 0.02 9.75 -6.08
N ILE A 29 -0.20 9.80 -4.78
CA ILE A 29 -0.86 10.87 -4.06
C ILE A 29 0.16 11.52 -3.14
N ASN A 30 0.40 12.82 -3.35
CA ASN A 30 1.40 13.60 -2.60
C ASN A 30 0.85 14.15 -1.26
N VAL A 31 -0.15 13.47 -0.68
CA VAL A 31 -0.73 13.76 0.64
C VAL A 31 -0.79 12.47 1.47
N PRO A 32 -0.75 12.55 2.81
CA PRO A 32 -0.89 11.39 3.69
C PRO A 32 -2.27 10.73 3.53
N LEU A 33 -2.38 9.49 4.02
CA LEU A 33 -3.65 8.78 4.11
C LEU A 33 -4.34 9.14 5.43
N ASP A 34 -5.55 9.67 5.33
CA ASP A 34 -6.41 10.08 6.43
C ASP A 34 -7.88 9.90 6.04
N GLU A 35 -8.81 10.21 6.95
CA GLU A 35 -10.25 10.03 6.72
C GLU A 35 -10.80 10.83 5.54
N THR A 36 -10.16 11.94 5.19
CA THR A 36 -10.53 12.78 4.06
C THR A 36 -9.86 12.34 2.78
N THR A 37 -8.76 11.58 2.78
CA THR A 37 -8.04 11.18 1.56
C THR A 37 -8.19 9.70 1.23
N VAL A 38 -8.79 8.91 2.12
CA VAL A 38 -9.11 7.49 1.91
C VAL A 38 -9.97 7.23 0.67
N TYR A 39 -10.81 8.19 0.26
CA TYR A 39 -11.64 8.04 -0.93
C TYR A 39 -10.82 7.91 -2.23
N PHE A 40 -9.57 8.40 -2.28
CA PHE A 40 -8.72 8.23 -3.46
C PHE A 40 -8.39 6.75 -3.73
N ALA A 41 -8.42 5.90 -2.69
CA ALA A 41 -8.22 4.47 -2.80
C ALA A 41 -9.42 3.73 -3.41
N HIS A 42 -10.50 4.43 -3.76
CA HIS A 42 -11.66 3.83 -4.41
C HIS A 42 -11.29 3.10 -5.71
N SER A 43 -11.78 1.86 -5.85
CA SER A 43 -11.51 0.96 -6.97
C SER A 43 -10.01 0.64 -7.16
N LYS A 44 -9.22 0.66 -6.09
CA LYS A 44 -7.82 0.20 -6.05
C LYS A 44 -7.74 -1.15 -5.38
N ASP A 45 -6.82 -1.98 -5.84
CA ASP A 45 -6.59 -3.31 -5.26
C ASP A 45 -5.63 -3.20 -4.07
N VAL A 46 -4.61 -2.35 -4.19
CA VAL A 46 -3.49 -2.24 -3.25
C VAL A 46 -3.30 -0.79 -2.80
N VAL A 47 -3.16 -0.58 -1.49
CA VAL A 47 -2.72 0.70 -0.90
C VAL A 47 -1.31 0.57 -0.34
N ILE A 48 -0.44 1.50 -0.72
CA ILE A 48 0.91 1.64 -0.18
C ILE A 48 0.96 2.92 0.65
N ILE A 49 1.40 2.79 1.89
CA ILE A 49 1.54 3.90 2.83
C ILE A 49 3.03 4.15 3.03
N THR A 50 3.50 5.33 2.63
CA THR A 50 4.90 5.75 2.80
C THR A 50 4.97 7.00 3.69
N GLY A 51 5.84 6.98 4.70
CA GLY A 51 6.11 8.13 5.57
C GLY A 51 5.63 8.02 7.02
N ASP A 52 6.39 8.66 7.90
CA ASP A 52 6.19 8.63 9.34
C ASP A 52 4.99 9.53 9.74
N GLY A 53 4.06 8.99 10.53
CA GLY A 53 2.87 9.72 11.01
C GLY A 53 1.53 9.32 10.38
N CYS A 54 1.47 8.25 9.61
CA CYS A 54 0.20 7.73 9.10
C CYS A 54 -0.52 6.89 10.17
N SER A 55 -1.48 7.49 10.87
CA SER A 55 -2.34 6.77 11.82
C SER A 55 -3.47 6.07 11.08
N VAL A 56 -3.29 4.78 10.79
CA VAL A 56 -4.32 3.95 10.16
C VAL A 56 -5.30 3.47 11.24
N SER A 57 -6.40 4.19 11.44
CA SER A 57 -7.47 3.79 12.37
C SER A 57 -8.37 2.70 11.77
N CYS A 58 -9.08 1.95 12.61
CA CYS A 58 -10.07 0.95 12.18
C CYS A 58 -11.06 1.51 11.15
N SER A 59 -11.57 2.73 11.37
CA SER A 59 -12.50 3.39 10.44
C SER A 59 -11.91 3.60 9.03
N ILE A 60 -10.60 3.89 8.93
CA ILE A 60 -9.91 4.06 7.64
C ILE A 60 -9.83 2.70 6.94
N LEU A 61 -9.50 1.65 7.68
CA LEU A 61 -9.39 0.29 7.14
C LEU A 61 -10.73 -0.23 6.64
N GLU A 62 -11.80 -0.04 7.41
CA GLU A 62 -13.16 -0.40 6.98
C GLU A 62 -13.55 0.34 5.70
N LYS A 63 -13.21 1.64 5.59
CA LYS A 63 -13.41 2.43 4.37
C LYS A 63 -12.59 1.88 3.20
N LEU A 64 -11.34 1.48 3.41
CA LEU A 64 -10.49 0.87 2.38
C LEU A 64 -11.08 -0.45 1.87
N VAL A 65 -11.44 -1.36 2.77
CA VAL A 65 -12.07 -2.64 2.42
C VAL A 65 -13.38 -2.42 1.67
N SER A 66 -14.23 -1.52 2.17
CA SER A 66 -15.50 -1.15 1.52
C SER A 66 -15.29 -0.51 0.15
N SER A 67 -14.14 0.14 -0.07
CA SER A 67 -13.75 0.75 -1.34
C SER A 67 -13.18 -0.25 -2.36
N GLY A 68 -13.06 -1.53 -1.97
CA GLY A 68 -12.55 -2.61 -2.81
C GLY A 68 -11.07 -2.92 -2.64
N VAL A 69 -10.40 -2.33 -1.64
CA VAL A 69 -8.99 -2.62 -1.34
C VAL A 69 -8.90 -3.98 -0.67
N ARG A 70 -8.00 -4.82 -1.19
CA ARG A 70 -7.73 -6.18 -0.70
C ARG A 70 -6.36 -6.31 -0.06
N TYR A 71 -5.45 -5.41 -0.39
CA TYR A 71 -4.06 -5.48 0.05
C TYR A 71 -3.55 -4.14 0.56
N ILE A 72 -2.80 -4.16 1.66
CA ILE A 72 -2.16 -2.98 2.24
C ILE A 72 -0.67 -3.27 2.45
N ILE A 73 0.17 -2.33 2.01
CA ILE A 73 1.60 -2.33 2.24
C ILE A 73 1.97 -1.09 3.06
N THR A 74 2.57 -1.30 4.22
CA THR A 74 3.24 -0.21 4.95
C THR A 74 4.72 -0.20 4.60
N TRP A 75 5.19 0.87 3.95
CA TRP A 75 6.57 1.04 3.51
C TRP A 75 7.21 2.21 4.26
N LEU A 76 7.57 1.94 5.52
CA LEU A 76 7.95 2.95 6.53
C LEU A 76 9.41 2.77 6.98
N LYS A 77 10.05 3.88 7.35
CA LYS A 77 11.42 3.90 7.90
C LYS A 77 11.45 3.42 9.34
N ASP A 78 10.55 3.97 10.16
CA ASP A 78 10.42 3.57 11.55
C ASP A 78 9.42 2.43 11.73
N SER A 79 9.51 1.76 12.87
CA SER A 79 8.56 0.69 13.23
C SER A 79 7.21 1.34 13.47
N PHE A 80 6.19 0.91 12.73
CA PHE A 80 4.81 1.42 12.88
C PHE A 80 4.43 1.46 14.37
N THR A 81 4.32 2.67 14.95
CA THR A 81 4.01 2.89 16.37
C THR A 81 2.52 2.88 16.67
N GLY A 82 1.69 2.66 15.65
CA GLY A 82 0.26 2.44 15.83
C GLY A 82 0.00 1.04 16.37
N ASP A 83 -0.96 0.92 17.28
CA ASP A 83 -1.63 -0.35 17.55
C ASP A 83 -2.04 -0.92 16.19
N LEU A 84 -1.41 -2.01 15.73
CA LEU A 84 -1.90 -2.73 14.56
C LEU A 84 -3.29 -3.18 14.98
N PRO A 85 -4.37 -2.62 14.41
CA PRO A 85 -5.67 -3.18 14.71
C PRO A 85 -5.57 -4.66 14.33
N GLU A 86 -6.02 -5.56 15.20
CA GLU A 86 -6.14 -6.97 14.86
C GLU A 86 -7.20 -7.08 13.76
N ILE A 87 -6.81 -6.77 12.52
CA ILE A 87 -7.69 -6.85 11.37
C ILE A 87 -7.77 -8.33 11.01
N LYS A 88 -8.62 -9.06 11.73
CA LYS A 88 -9.14 -10.35 11.28
C LYS A 88 -10.22 -10.12 10.22
N HIS A 89 -9.91 -9.35 9.18
CA HIS A 89 -10.70 -9.40 7.95
C HIS A 89 -10.11 -10.49 7.08
N ASP A 90 -10.84 -11.58 6.93
CA ASP A 90 -10.51 -12.75 6.09
C ASP A 90 -10.15 -12.39 4.63
N ARG A 91 -10.47 -11.16 4.21
CA ARG A 91 -10.28 -10.63 2.84
C ARG A 91 -9.21 -9.54 2.71
N LEU A 92 -8.58 -9.10 3.79
CA LEU A 92 -7.58 -8.03 3.77
C LEU A 92 -6.21 -8.58 4.17
N GLN A 93 -5.24 -8.52 3.25
CA GLN A 93 -3.86 -8.88 3.55
C GLN A 93 -3.04 -7.62 3.84
N TRP A 94 -2.38 -7.60 4.99
CA TRP A 94 -1.45 -6.54 5.38
C TRP A 94 -0.01 -7.06 5.28
N THR A 95 0.89 -6.29 4.68
CA THR A 95 2.33 -6.55 4.72
C THR A 95 3.10 -5.30 5.12
N HIS A 96 4.09 -5.47 5.98
CA HIS A 96 5.02 -4.41 6.35
C HIS A 96 6.37 -4.63 5.66
N ILE A 97 6.85 -3.59 5.00
CA ILE A 97 8.16 -3.55 4.33
C ILE A 97 8.93 -2.37 4.94
N ARG A 98 10.16 -2.63 5.35
CA ARG A 98 11.03 -1.57 5.86
C ARG A 98 11.46 -0.69 4.68
N ASN A 99 11.49 0.63 4.87
CA ASN A 99 12.00 1.59 3.89
C ASN A 99 13.37 2.08 4.34
N THR A 100 14.34 1.18 4.45
CA THR A 100 15.70 1.54 4.87
C THR A 100 16.48 2.11 3.70
N ASP A 101 16.28 1.52 2.51
CA ASP A 101 16.89 1.91 1.26
C ASP A 101 15.84 2.05 0.15
N PRO A 102 16.00 2.99 -0.81
CA PRO A 102 15.10 3.10 -1.95
C PRO A 102 14.97 1.81 -2.77
N SER A 103 15.96 0.91 -2.71
CA SER A 103 15.92 -0.41 -3.34
C SER A 103 14.86 -1.33 -2.74
N ASP A 104 14.35 -1.06 -1.54
CA ASP A 104 13.23 -1.81 -0.94
C ASP A 104 11.94 -1.69 -1.79
N ALA A 105 11.89 -0.74 -2.72
CA ALA A 105 10.83 -0.65 -3.74
C ALA A 105 10.70 -1.94 -4.60
N TYR A 106 11.81 -2.66 -4.84
CA TYR A 106 11.76 -3.94 -5.54
C TYR A 106 11.01 -5.00 -4.73
N GLU A 107 11.16 -4.98 -3.41
CA GLU A 107 10.42 -5.88 -2.52
C GLU A 107 8.93 -5.57 -2.55
N VAL A 108 8.56 -4.28 -2.47
CA VAL A 108 7.17 -3.80 -2.60
C VAL A 108 6.52 -4.36 -3.87
N ILE A 109 7.19 -4.19 -5.02
CA ILE A 109 6.66 -4.70 -6.29
C ILE A 109 6.65 -6.23 -6.34
N SER A 110 7.63 -6.91 -5.73
CA SER A 110 7.66 -8.38 -5.66
C SER A 110 6.46 -8.95 -4.89
N VAL A 111 6.03 -8.28 -3.82
CA VAL A 111 4.84 -8.64 -3.04
C VAL A 111 3.59 -8.45 -3.88
N ILE A 112 3.46 -7.31 -4.57
CA ILE A 112 2.30 -7.05 -5.46
C ILE A 112 2.25 -8.07 -6.60
N ASN A 113 3.39 -8.45 -7.17
CA ASN A 113 3.46 -9.49 -8.19
C ASN A 113 2.98 -10.85 -7.67
N ARG A 114 3.32 -11.18 -6.42
CA ARG A 114 2.88 -12.42 -5.77
C ARG A 114 1.36 -12.42 -5.60
N TRP A 115 0.80 -11.33 -5.09
CA TRP A 115 -0.65 -11.19 -4.94
C TRP A 115 -1.38 -11.21 -6.29
N GLN A 116 -0.84 -10.57 -7.32
CA GLN A 116 -1.43 -10.63 -8.65
C GLN A 116 -1.45 -12.05 -9.20
N LYS A 117 -0.38 -12.82 -8.95
CA LYS A 117 -0.35 -14.23 -9.37
C LYS A 117 -1.37 -15.06 -8.60
N ASP A 118 -1.51 -14.85 -7.31
CA ASP A 118 -2.50 -15.54 -6.47
C ASP A 118 -3.94 -15.28 -6.95
N ASP A 119 -4.25 -14.04 -7.34
CA ASP A 119 -5.56 -13.65 -7.89
C ASP A 119 -5.83 -14.25 -9.30
N ASP A 120 -4.77 -14.48 -10.10
CA ASP A 120 -4.85 -15.05 -11.46
C ASP A 120 -4.99 -16.58 -11.43
N ASP A 121 -4.35 -17.27 -10.48
CA ASP A 121 -4.42 -18.73 -10.31
C ASP A 121 -5.80 -19.20 -9.77
N HIS A 122 -6.52 -18.32 -9.07
CA HIS A 122 -7.83 -18.62 -8.48
C HIS A 122 -9.04 -18.19 -9.33
N ASN A 123 -8.83 -17.69 -10.56
CA ASN A 123 -9.91 -17.22 -11.45
C ASN A 123 -9.91 -17.94 -12.81
#